data_AF-A0A484KPH3-F1
#
_entry.id   AF-A0A484KPH3-F1
#
_cell.length_a   1.000
_cell.length_b   1.000
_cell.length_c   1.000
_cell.angle_alpha   90.00
_cell.angle_beta   90.00
_cell.angle_gamma   90.00
#
_symmetry.space_group_name_H-M   'P 1'
#
loop_
_entity.id
_entity.type
_entity.pdbx_description
1 polymer ?
#
loop_
_entity_poly.entity_id
_entity_poly.type
_entity_poly.pdbx_seq_one_letter_code
_entity_poly.pdbx_strand_id
1 'polypeptide(L)'
;MCVTSIDLGIGFLRRRSLRFFCFSFAVRETEEEKEPRGNKDSVTVLANTIQNFSQVSGLFVNPLKSNIFLAGEIKDGKSDLLSLVSFPEGKLPVRYLGLPLTSQRASERDFAPLIAKVDENIRKWNTKSLSSAGRLELIRSVIQGIEGFWFQAFPIHKSVLDRITTLCRAFLWGSKFCKVAWDNICKPKDEGGLGLRNSTIWNQALLAKCFWNIAANKETL
;
A
#
# COMPACT_ATOMS: atom_id res chain seq x y z
N MET A 1 -0.40 -18.66 -5.02
CA MET A 1 0.87 -18.10 -4.49
C MET A 1 0.79 -16.57 -4.42
N CYS A 2 0.32 -16.02 -3.29
CA CYS A 2 0.49 -14.60 -2.96
C CYS A 2 1.18 -14.53 -1.61
N VAL A 3 2.51 -14.62 -1.61
CA VAL A 3 3.33 -14.25 -0.46
C VAL A 3 3.47 -12.72 -0.51
N THR A 4 2.43 -12.01 -0.07
CA THR A 4 2.66 -10.64 0.41
C THR A 4 3.11 -10.79 1.85
N SER A 5 4.44 -10.79 2.06
CA SER A 5 5.03 -10.49 3.36
C SER A 5 4.51 -9.11 3.76
N ILE A 6 3.66 -9.07 4.79
CA ILE A 6 3.21 -7.82 5.38
C ILE A 6 4.27 -7.48 6.42
N ASP A 7 5.34 -6.83 6.00
CA ASP A 7 6.30 -6.27 6.92
C ASP A 7 5.67 -5.06 7.64
N LEU A 8 5.59 -5.20 8.96
CA LEU A 8 5.11 -4.17 9.87
C LEU A 8 6.12 -3.01 9.93
N GLY A 9 5.76 -1.88 9.35
CA GLY A 9 6.53 -0.63 9.52
C GLY A 9 6.37 -0.02 10.91
N ILE A 10 7.47 0.47 11.48
CA ILE A 10 7.50 1.23 12.72
C ILE A 10 7.41 2.72 12.38
N GLY A 11 6.31 3.40 12.75
CA GLY A 11 6.13 4.84 12.54
C GLY A 11 6.44 5.65 13.79
N PHE A 12 7.48 6.48 13.77
CA PHE A 12 7.88 7.35 14.89
C PHE A 12 7.09 8.68 14.85
N LEU A 13 6.21 8.94 15.83
CA LEU A 13 5.49 10.22 15.95
C LEU A 13 6.06 11.04 17.11
N ARG A 14 6.80 12.11 16.80
CA ARG A 14 7.43 12.99 17.79
C ARG A 14 6.43 14.08 18.25
N ARG A 15 5.83 13.93 19.44
CA ARG A 15 5.22 15.06 20.18
C ARG A 15 5.85 15.17 21.57
N ARG A 16 6.15 16.42 21.96
CA ARG A 16 6.87 16.79 23.18
C ARG A 16 6.15 16.19 24.41
N SER A 17 6.91 15.47 25.23
CA SER A 17 6.59 14.93 26.57
C SER A 17 6.20 13.45 26.73
N LEU A 18 5.71 12.74 25.70
CA LEU A 18 5.50 11.28 25.79
C LEU A 18 5.89 10.59 24.48
N ARG A 19 6.89 9.71 24.52
CA ARG A 19 7.32 8.93 23.34
C ARG A 19 6.47 7.66 23.24
N PHE A 20 5.46 7.71 22.38
CA PHE A 20 4.57 6.60 22.10
C PHE A 20 4.90 5.97 20.74
N PHE A 21 4.99 4.64 20.71
CA PHE A 21 5.11 3.86 19.48
C PHE A 21 3.75 3.26 19.08
N CYS A 22 3.53 3.11 17.77
CA CYS A 22 2.34 2.51 17.20
C CYS A 22 2.74 1.19 16.50
N PHE A 23 2.14 0.09 16.93
CA PHE A 23 2.26 -1.21 16.26
C PHE A 23 0.90 -1.56 15.62
N SER A 24 0.91 -2.11 14.41
CA SER A 24 -0.28 -2.67 13.77
C SER A 24 0.04 -4.07 13.28
N PHE A 25 -0.29 -5.08 14.10
CA PHE A 25 0.03 -6.48 13.85
C PHE A 25 -1.11 -7.15 13.08
N ALA A 26 -0.77 -7.79 11.96
CA ALA A 26 -1.68 -8.61 11.16
C ALA A 26 -1.18 -10.05 11.15
N VAL A 27 -1.89 -10.95 11.83
CA VAL A 27 -1.65 -12.40 11.75
C VAL A 27 -2.31 -12.92 10.47
N ARG A 28 -1.65 -13.79 9.70
CA ARG A 28 -2.18 -14.34 8.44
C ARG A 28 -2.04 -15.87 8.39
N GLU A 29 -3.08 -16.55 7.93
CA GLU A 29 -3.01 -17.96 7.49
C GLU A 29 -2.70 -18.04 5.99
N THR A 30 -1.81 -18.95 5.60
CA THR A 30 -1.50 -19.28 4.19
C THR A 30 -1.92 -20.71 3.90
N GLU A 31 -2.68 -20.94 2.82
CA GLU A 31 -3.29 -22.23 2.43
C GLU A 31 -2.33 -23.39 2.07
N GLU A 32 -1.03 -23.32 2.36
CA GLU A 32 -0.08 -24.41 2.04
C GLU A 32 0.68 -24.99 3.24
N GLU A 33 0.47 -24.48 4.47
CA GLU A 33 0.90 -25.12 5.70
C GLU A 33 -0.28 -25.19 6.67
N LYS A 34 -0.62 -26.41 7.09
CA LYS A 34 -1.78 -26.79 7.89
C LYS A 34 -1.64 -26.40 9.38
N GLU A 35 -0.98 -25.29 9.68
CA GLU A 35 -0.74 -24.84 11.05
C GLU A 35 -0.98 -23.33 11.18
N PRO A 36 -1.90 -22.90 12.07
CA PRO A 36 -2.17 -21.48 12.27
C PRO A 36 -0.92 -20.79 12.84
N ARG A 37 -0.31 -19.89 12.07
CA ARG A 37 0.90 -19.13 12.46
C ARG A 37 0.67 -18.17 13.66
N GLY A 38 -0.55 -18.09 14.17
CA GLY A 38 -0.93 -17.34 15.37
C GLY A 38 -1.06 -18.22 16.60
N ASN A 39 -0.02 -19.01 16.94
CA ASN A 39 -0.05 -19.83 18.16
C ASN A 39 0.03 -18.93 19.41
N LYS A 40 -0.62 -19.34 20.51
CA LYS A 40 -0.65 -18.59 21.79
C LYS A 40 0.76 -18.27 22.26
N ASP A 41 1.68 -19.23 22.13
CA ASP A 41 3.09 -19.08 22.51
C ASP A 41 3.78 -17.95 21.74
N SER A 42 3.56 -17.86 20.43
CA SER A 42 4.15 -16.81 19.58
C SER A 42 3.66 -15.43 19.98
N VAL A 43 2.37 -15.31 20.32
CA VAL A 43 1.79 -14.05 20.78
C VAL A 43 2.33 -13.66 22.16
N THR A 44 2.51 -14.61 23.07
CA THR A 44 3.13 -14.37 24.38
C THR A 44 4.58 -13.92 24.24
N VAL A 45 5.37 -14.55 23.38
CA VAL A 45 6.76 -14.15 23.10
C VAL A 45 6.81 -12.73 22.55
N LEU A 46 5.91 -12.38 21.62
CA LEU A 46 5.82 -11.02 21.07
C LEU A 46 5.49 -9.99 22.16
N ALA A 47 4.50 -10.27 23.01
CA ALA A 47 4.09 -9.39 24.11
C ALA A 47 5.25 -9.16 25.10
N ASN A 48 5.95 -10.22 25.50
CA ASN A 48 7.12 -10.14 26.38
C ASN A 48 8.26 -9.34 25.74
N THR A 49 8.50 -9.53 24.43
CA THR A 49 9.54 -8.80 23.70
C THR A 49 9.24 -7.31 23.64
N ILE A 50 7.99 -6.93 23.37
CA ILE A 50 7.55 -5.53 23.36
C ILE A 50 7.71 -4.91 24.76
N GLN A 51 7.36 -5.65 25.81
CA GLN A 51 7.50 -5.18 27.20
C GLN A 51 8.98 -4.98 27.57
N ASN A 52 9.84 -5.95 27.26
CA ASN A 52 11.27 -5.85 27.48
C ASN A 52 11.89 -4.67 26.72
N PHE A 53 11.53 -4.50 25.44
CA PHE A 53 11.95 -3.34 24.65
C PHE A 53 11.49 -2.03 25.27
N SER A 54 10.25 -1.98 25.78
CA SER A 54 9.69 -0.78 26.41
C SER A 54 10.47 -0.39 27.67
N GLN A 55 10.85 -1.38 28.49
CA GLN A 55 11.65 -1.17 29.70
C GLN A 55 13.05 -0.65 29.40
N VAL A 56 13.74 -1.24 28.41
CA VAL A 56 15.11 -0.86 28.05
C VAL A 56 15.15 0.49 27.33
N SER A 57 14.24 0.73 26.40
CA SER A 57 14.26 1.94 25.56
C SER A 57 13.51 3.14 26.17
N GLY A 58 12.67 2.90 27.19
CA GLY A 58 11.74 3.89 27.73
C GLY A 58 10.61 4.27 26.77
N LEU A 59 10.34 3.45 25.74
CA LEU A 59 9.32 3.66 24.72
C LEU A 59 8.12 2.76 24.96
N PHE A 60 6.98 3.34 25.28
CA PHE A 60 5.78 2.56 25.56
C PHE A 60 4.83 2.51 24.37
N VAL A 61 4.14 1.38 24.22
CA VAL A 61 3.10 1.23 23.20
C VAL A 61 1.88 2.07 23.59
N ASN A 62 1.29 2.74 22.61
CA ASN A 62 0.05 3.47 22.83
C ASN A 62 -1.17 2.58 22.58
N PRO A 63 -1.95 2.23 23.61
CA PRO A 63 -3.12 1.36 23.46
C PRO A 63 -4.27 2.00 22.67
N LEU A 64 -4.30 3.33 22.53
CA LEU A 64 -5.31 4.04 21.72
C LEU A 64 -4.98 4.05 20.22
N LYS A 65 -3.73 3.79 19.86
CA LYS A 65 -3.28 3.76 18.46
C LYS A 65 -2.97 2.36 17.96
N SER A 66 -2.74 1.43 18.88
CA SER A 66 -2.37 0.05 18.56
C SER A 66 -3.60 -0.83 18.64
N ASN A 67 -3.81 -1.64 17.62
CA ASN A 67 -4.88 -2.61 17.58
C ASN A 67 -4.31 -3.97 17.19
N ILE A 68 -4.92 -5.03 17.68
CA ILE A 68 -4.66 -6.39 17.21
C ILE A 68 -5.67 -6.75 16.13
N PHE A 69 -5.18 -7.19 14.97
CA PHE A 69 -6.04 -7.64 13.87
C PHE A 69 -5.91 -9.14 13.71
N LEU A 70 -7.05 -9.83 13.75
CA LEU A 70 -7.14 -11.26 13.47
C LEU A 70 -7.60 -11.43 12.03
N ALA A 71 -6.82 -12.12 11.21
CA ALA A 71 -7.24 -12.51 9.86
C ALA A 71 -7.60 -14.00 9.85
N GLY A 72 -8.72 -14.34 9.21
CA GLY A 72 -9.28 -15.70 9.21
C GLY A 72 -10.38 -15.90 10.26
N GLU A 73 -11.11 -17.01 10.16
CA GLU A 73 -12.13 -17.38 11.15
C GLU A 73 -11.49 -18.19 12.30
N ILE A 74 -10.95 -17.49 13.31
CA ILE A 74 -10.51 -18.15 14.55
C ILE A 74 -11.74 -18.41 15.42
N LYS A 75 -12.30 -19.61 15.33
CA LYS A 75 -13.53 -20.00 16.05
C LYS A 75 -13.27 -20.35 17.52
N ASP A 76 -12.11 -20.96 17.82
CA ASP A 76 -11.75 -21.40 19.16
C ASP A 76 -10.52 -20.64 19.69
N GLY A 77 -10.54 -20.18 20.95
CA GLY A 77 -9.38 -19.56 21.61
C GLY A 77 -9.15 -18.06 21.32
N LYS A 78 -10.07 -17.38 20.63
CA LYS A 78 -9.99 -15.94 20.36
C LYS A 78 -9.93 -15.10 21.64
N SER A 79 -10.78 -15.40 22.62
CA SER A 79 -10.82 -14.69 23.91
C SER A 79 -9.50 -14.82 24.68
N ASP A 80 -8.90 -16.00 24.64
CA ASP A 80 -7.64 -16.28 25.31
C ASP A 80 -6.48 -15.55 24.63
N LEU A 81 -6.51 -15.44 23.31
CA LEU A 81 -5.51 -14.70 22.56
C LEU A 81 -5.60 -13.19 22.83
N LEU A 82 -6.83 -12.66 22.92
CA LEU A 82 -7.08 -11.25 23.24
C LEU A 82 -6.74 -10.93 24.69
N SER A 83 -6.85 -11.87 25.64
CA SER A 83 -6.46 -11.62 27.03
C SER A 83 -4.94 -11.58 27.23
N LEU A 84 -4.18 -12.25 26.36
CA LEU A 84 -2.70 -12.20 26.37
C LEU A 84 -2.15 -10.82 25.95
N VAL A 85 -2.93 -10.01 25.25
CA VAL A 85 -2.47 -8.74 24.66
C VAL A 85 -3.38 -7.60 25.09
N SER A 86 -2.83 -6.56 25.71
CA SER A 86 -3.59 -5.40 26.19
C SER A 86 -4.03 -4.41 25.10
N PHE A 87 -4.20 -4.87 23.86
CA PHE A 87 -4.63 -4.04 22.72
C PHE A 87 -6.10 -4.29 22.37
N PRO A 88 -6.85 -3.24 21.99
CA PRO A 88 -8.19 -3.41 21.44
C PRO A 88 -8.16 -4.23 20.14
N GLU A 89 -9.20 -5.03 19.93
CA GLU A 89 -9.42 -5.75 18.68
C GLU A 89 -9.81 -4.77 17.56
N GLY A 90 -9.02 -4.76 16.49
CA GLY A 90 -9.31 -4.03 15.27
C GLY A 90 -10.05 -4.90 14.25
N LYS A 91 -10.90 -4.28 13.42
CA LYS A 91 -11.59 -4.96 12.32
C LYS A 91 -10.91 -4.67 10.99
N LEU A 92 -10.67 -5.72 10.21
CA LEU A 92 -10.26 -5.62 8.80
C LEU A 92 -11.50 -5.39 7.92
N PRO A 93 -11.38 -4.66 6.80
CA PRO A 93 -10.17 -4.04 6.25
C PRO A 93 -9.82 -2.69 6.94
N VAL A 94 -8.53 -2.44 7.14
CA VAL A 94 -7.99 -1.19 7.72
C VAL A 94 -7.02 -0.52 6.74
N ARG A 95 -6.83 0.79 6.83
CA ARG A 95 -5.78 1.48 6.05
C ARG A 95 -4.50 1.62 6.86
N TYR A 96 -3.39 1.21 6.26
CA TYR A 96 -2.07 1.34 6.84
C TYR A 96 -1.13 1.98 5.83
N LEU A 97 -0.46 3.06 6.24
CA LEU A 97 0.40 3.88 5.36
C LEU A 97 -0.29 4.33 4.06
N GLY A 98 -1.62 4.51 4.10
CA GLY A 98 -2.43 4.90 2.93
C GLY A 98 -2.86 3.76 2.01
N LEU A 99 -2.41 2.53 2.27
CA LEU A 99 -2.77 1.32 1.54
C LEU A 99 -3.82 0.50 2.31
N PRO A 100 -4.76 -0.18 1.62
CA PRO A 100 -5.70 -1.08 2.28
C PRO A 100 -4.99 -2.36 2.74
N LEU A 101 -5.03 -2.62 4.04
CA LEU A 101 -4.75 -3.94 4.60
C LEU A 101 -6.04 -4.75 4.59
N THR A 102 -6.06 -5.75 3.72
CA THR A 102 -7.15 -6.73 3.62
C THR A 102 -6.58 -8.12 3.82
N SER A 103 -7.36 -9.01 4.45
CA SER A 103 -7.02 -10.43 4.60
C SER A 103 -7.22 -11.20 3.29
N GLN A 104 -8.08 -10.68 2.40
CA GLN A 104 -8.45 -11.30 1.13
C GLN A 104 -7.68 -10.66 -0.04
N ARG A 105 -7.75 -11.28 -1.22
CA ARG A 105 -7.18 -10.70 -2.44
C ARG A 105 -7.84 -9.34 -2.72
N ALA A 106 -7.03 -8.31 -2.94
CA ALA A 106 -7.52 -6.96 -3.24
C ALA A 106 -8.47 -6.98 -4.46
N SER A 107 -9.68 -6.50 -4.22
CA SER A 107 -10.73 -6.33 -5.20
C SER A 107 -10.58 -4.99 -5.93
N GLU A 108 -11.30 -4.81 -7.04
CA GLU A 108 -11.31 -3.52 -7.75
C GLU A 108 -11.72 -2.34 -6.83
N ARG A 109 -12.61 -2.60 -5.86
CA ARG A 109 -13.13 -1.59 -4.93
C ARG A 109 -12.05 -1.07 -3.98
N ASP A 110 -11.06 -1.89 -3.65
CA ASP A 110 -9.96 -1.52 -2.75
C ASP A 110 -9.03 -0.48 -3.37
N PHE A 111 -9.06 -0.33 -4.71
CA PHE A 111 -8.32 0.68 -5.45
C PHE A 111 -9.10 1.98 -5.70
N ALA A 112 -10.36 2.08 -5.25
CA ALA A 112 -11.12 3.33 -5.29
C ALA A 112 -10.36 4.53 -4.67
N PRO A 113 -9.59 4.37 -3.56
CA PRO A 113 -8.83 5.47 -2.98
C PRO A 113 -7.69 5.97 -3.88
N LEU A 114 -7.04 5.08 -4.62
CA LEU A 114 -6.01 5.42 -5.60
C LEU A 114 -6.62 6.28 -6.72
N ILE A 115 -7.73 5.82 -7.31
CA ILE A 115 -8.43 6.55 -8.37
C ILE A 115 -8.89 7.92 -7.86
N ALA A 116 -9.49 7.96 -6.67
CA ALA A 116 -9.94 9.21 -6.05
C ALA A 116 -8.77 10.18 -5.82
N LYS A 117 -7.58 9.67 -5.43
CA LYS A 117 -6.41 10.52 -5.23
C LYS A 117 -5.88 11.12 -6.53
N VAL A 118 -5.86 10.33 -7.59
CA VAL A 118 -5.48 10.80 -8.93
C VAL A 118 -6.48 11.84 -9.43
N ASP A 119 -7.79 11.57 -9.30
CA ASP A 119 -8.86 12.48 -9.72
C ASP A 119 -8.81 13.81 -8.92
N GLU A 120 -8.60 13.74 -7.60
CA GLU A 120 -8.47 14.92 -6.74
C GLU A 120 -7.31 15.82 -7.19
N ASN A 121 -6.14 15.24 -7.48
CA ASN A 121 -4.99 15.99 -7.96
C ASN A 121 -5.26 16.64 -9.33
N ILE A 122 -5.85 15.88 -10.27
CA ILE A 122 -6.20 16.39 -11.60
C ILE A 122 -7.21 17.54 -11.50
N ARG A 123 -8.25 17.42 -10.65
CA ARG A 123 -9.22 18.50 -10.40
C ARG A 123 -8.54 19.76 -9.86
N LYS A 124 -7.62 19.62 -8.91
CA LYS A 124 -6.84 20.74 -8.34
C LYS A 124 -5.95 21.44 -9.37
N TRP A 125 -5.51 20.74 -10.40
CA TRP A 125 -4.69 21.32 -11.46
C TRP A 125 -5.52 21.89 -12.61
N ASN A 126 -6.70 21.33 -12.89
CA ASN A 126 -7.62 21.85 -13.90
C ASN A 126 -8.12 23.27 -13.61
N THR A 127 -8.14 23.69 -12.35
CA THR A 127 -8.47 25.09 -11.97
C THR A 127 -7.34 26.07 -12.30
N LYS A 128 -6.14 25.59 -12.63
CA LYS A 128 -4.98 26.41 -12.96
C LYS A 128 -4.78 26.46 -14.49
N SER A 129 -4.42 27.63 -15.01
CA SER A 129 -3.99 27.77 -16.40
C SER A 129 -2.60 27.14 -16.57
N LEU A 130 -2.55 25.93 -17.12
CA LEU A 130 -1.32 25.16 -17.32
C LEU A 130 -1.10 24.88 -18.80
N SER A 131 0.13 25.05 -19.26
CA SER A 131 0.56 24.63 -20.60
C SER A 131 0.50 23.10 -20.73
N SER A 132 0.37 22.59 -21.96
CA SER A 132 0.38 21.13 -22.21
C SER A 132 1.65 20.45 -21.69
N ALA A 133 2.80 21.13 -21.78
CA ALA A 133 4.05 20.65 -21.21
C ALA A 133 4.00 20.59 -19.67
N GLY A 134 3.41 21.59 -19.01
CA GLY A 134 3.21 21.58 -17.56
C GLY A 134 2.29 20.46 -17.09
N ARG A 135 1.19 20.20 -17.83
CA ARG A 135 0.29 19.07 -17.54
C ARG A 135 1.01 17.72 -17.67
N LEU A 136 1.82 17.56 -18.72
CA LEU A 136 2.64 16.37 -18.93
C LEU A 136 3.60 16.12 -17.77
N GLU A 137 4.27 17.18 -17.29
CA GLU A 137 5.23 17.06 -16.19
C GLU A 137 4.54 16.71 -14.85
N LEU A 138 3.33 17.23 -14.60
CA LEU A 138 2.56 16.86 -13.41
C LEU A 138 2.14 15.38 -13.44
N ILE A 139 1.77 14.85 -14.60
CA ILE A 139 1.48 13.41 -14.75
C ILE A 139 2.75 12.60 -14.44
N ARG A 140 3.89 12.99 -15.03
CA ARG A 140 5.16 12.28 -14.87
C ARG A 140 5.69 12.28 -13.43
N SER A 141 5.69 13.43 -12.78
CA SER A 141 6.32 13.60 -11.47
C SER A 141 5.39 13.18 -10.33
N VAL A 142 4.11 13.52 -10.40
CA VAL A 142 3.17 13.31 -9.29
C VAL A 142 2.34 12.06 -9.50
N ILE A 143 1.62 11.94 -10.63
CA ILE A 143 0.69 10.81 -10.83
C ILE A 143 1.45 9.49 -10.92
N GLN A 144 2.52 9.41 -11.73
CA GLN A 144 3.34 8.20 -11.82
C GLN A 144 4.09 7.88 -10.53
N GLY A 145 4.37 8.88 -9.69
CA GLY A 145 4.89 8.68 -8.34
C GLY A 145 3.86 7.99 -7.43
N ILE A 146 2.61 8.45 -7.47
CA ILE A 146 1.50 7.82 -6.74
C ILE A 146 1.25 6.40 -7.26
N GLU A 147 1.14 6.21 -8.58
CA GLU A 147 0.98 4.89 -9.19
C GLU A 147 2.10 3.94 -8.77
N GLY A 148 3.36 4.39 -8.83
CA GLY A 148 4.52 3.60 -8.45
C GLY A 148 4.48 3.12 -7.00
N PHE A 149 3.98 3.94 -6.06
CA PHE A 149 3.78 3.53 -4.67
C PHE A 149 2.79 2.36 -4.54
N TRP A 150 1.68 2.40 -5.28
CA TRP A 150 0.66 1.34 -5.24
C TRP A 150 1.07 0.08 -5.99
N PHE A 151 1.73 0.22 -7.14
CA PHE A 151 2.13 -0.90 -8.01
C PHE A 151 3.21 -1.78 -7.36
N GLN A 152 4.01 -1.22 -6.46
CA GLN A 152 4.97 -1.99 -5.68
C GLN A 152 4.29 -2.88 -4.62
N ALA A 153 3.11 -2.48 -4.13
CA ALA A 153 2.42 -3.17 -3.05
C ALA A 153 1.39 -4.20 -3.53
N PHE A 154 0.68 -3.93 -4.64
CA PHE A 154 -0.42 -4.76 -5.09
C PHE A 154 -0.41 -5.04 -6.60
N PRO A 155 -0.81 -6.25 -7.03
CA PRO A 155 -1.13 -6.50 -8.42
C PRO A 155 -2.44 -5.81 -8.81
N ILE A 156 -2.34 -4.66 -9.48
CA ILE A 156 -3.50 -3.86 -9.87
C ILE A 156 -4.29 -4.50 -11.03
N HIS A 157 -5.62 -4.48 -10.92
CA HIS A 157 -6.53 -4.91 -11.99
C HIS A 157 -6.43 -4.00 -13.22
N LYS A 158 -6.53 -4.59 -14.42
CA LYS A 158 -6.44 -3.83 -15.68
C LYS A 158 -7.50 -2.73 -15.79
N SER A 159 -8.72 -2.97 -15.32
CA SER A 159 -9.82 -1.98 -15.29
C SER A 159 -9.42 -0.69 -14.55
N VAL A 160 -8.70 -0.81 -13.44
CA VAL A 160 -8.21 0.33 -12.65
C VAL A 160 -7.13 1.10 -13.41
N LEU A 161 -6.18 0.39 -14.03
CA LEU A 161 -5.10 1.00 -14.82
C LEU A 161 -5.64 1.76 -16.04
N ASP A 162 -6.61 1.17 -16.73
CA ASP A 162 -7.27 1.80 -17.89
C ASP A 162 -8.06 3.04 -17.46
N ARG A 163 -8.68 3.02 -16.27
CA ARG A 163 -9.37 4.18 -15.70
C ARG A 163 -8.41 5.31 -15.33
N ILE A 164 -7.27 5.01 -14.72
CA ILE A 164 -6.23 6.01 -14.41
C ILE A 164 -5.66 6.59 -15.71
N THR A 165 -5.40 5.74 -16.71
CA THR A 165 -4.96 6.16 -18.04
C THR A 165 -5.97 7.12 -18.68
N THR A 166 -7.26 6.82 -18.57
CA THR A 166 -8.34 7.68 -19.09
C THR A 166 -8.35 9.05 -18.42
N LEU A 167 -8.18 9.10 -17.10
CA LEU A 167 -8.08 10.37 -16.36
C LEU A 167 -6.86 11.19 -16.80
N CYS A 168 -5.70 10.56 -16.94
CA CYS A 168 -4.47 11.23 -17.40
C CYS A 168 -4.60 11.75 -18.83
N ARG A 169 -5.24 10.98 -19.72
CA ARG A 169 -5.53 11.38 -21.10
C ARG A 169 -6.44 12.61 -21.16
N ALA A 170 -7.52 12.59 -20.39
CA ALA A 170 -8.45 13.71 -20.32
C ALA A 170 -7.77 14.98 -19.77
N PHE A 171 -6.92 14.82 -18.75
CA PHE A 171 -6.16 15.93 -18.19
C PHE A 171 -5.16 16.53 -19.18
N LEU A 172 -4.35 15.69 -19.84
CA LEU A 172 -3.31 16.12 -20.77
C LEU A 172 -3.87 16.95 -21.93
N TRP A 173 -4.97 16.48 -22.53
CA TRP A 173 -5.55 17.10 -23.73
C TRP A 173 -6.64 18.13 -23.46
N GLY A 174 -7.20 18.18 -22.25
CA GLY A 174 -8.21 19.16 -21.84
C GLY A 174 -9.51 19.15 -22.65
N SER A 175 -9.71 18.15 -23.52
CA SER A 175 -10.85 18.03 -24.42
C SER A 175 -11.20 16.56 -24.63
N LYS A 176 -12.38 16.28 -25.22
CA LYS A 176 -12.84 14.91 -25.46
C LYS A 176 -12.01 14.15 -26.52
N PHE A 177 -11.21 14.85 -27.34
CA PHE A 177 -10.46 14.24 -28.42
C PHE A 177 -8.97 14.17 -28.09
N CYS A 178 -8.45 12.95 -27.97
CA CYS A 178 -7.01 12.70 -27.86
C CYS A 178 -6.35 12.94 -29.21
N LYS A 179 -5.36 13.86 -29.27
CA LYS A 179 -4.62 14.15 -30.50
C LYS A 179 -3.64 13.05 -30.91
N VAL A 180 -3.18 12.26 -29.93
CA VAL A 180 -2.14 11.24 -30.12
C VAL A 180 -2.55 9.97 -29.36
N ALA A 181 -2.25 8.81 -29.95
CA ALA A 181 -2.43 7.52 -29.29
C ALA A 181 -1.58 7.44 -28.01
N TRP A 182 -2.12 6.86 -26.94
CA TRP A 182 -1.43 6.80 -25.65
C TRP A 182 -0.15 5.95 -25.71
N ASP A 183 -0.12 4.91 -26.54
CA ASP A 183 1.06 4.09 -26.73
C ASP A 183 2.22 4.89 -27.34
N ASN A 184 1.93 5.83 -28.25
CA ASN A 184 2.94 6.73 -28.81
C ASN A 184 3.43 7.75 -27.77
N ILE A 185 2.56 8.21 -26.86
CA ILE A 185 2.94 9.10 -25.75
C ILE A 185 3.88 8.38 -24.77
N CYS A 186 3.67 7.08 -24.58
CA CYS A 186 4.46 6.27 -23.65
C CYS A 186 5.85 5.88 -24.18
N LYS A 187 6.13 6.10 -25.46
CA LYS A 187 7.45 5.83 -26.04
C LYS A 187 8.52 6.74 -25.41
N PRO A 188 9.79 6.31 -25.37
CA PRO A 188 10.90 7.16 -24.96
C PRO A 188 11.01 8.38 -25.87
N LYS A 189 11.64 9.46 -25.37
CA LYS A 189 11.82 10.70 -26.14
C LYS A 189 12.64 10.50 -27.40
N ASP A 190 13.58 9.55 -27.37
CA ASP A 190 14.43 9.20 -28.50
C ASP A 190 13.64 8.57 -29.66
N GLU A 191 12.50 7.94 -29.36
CA GLU A 191 11.55 7.38 -30.34
C GLU A 191 10.42 8.37 -30.70
N GLY A 192 10.56 9.65 -30.34
CA GLY A 192 9.55 10.68 -30.61
C GLY A 192 8.34 10.64 -29.67
N GLY A 193 8.41 9.87 -28.59
CA GLY A 193 7.39 9.84 -27.54
C GLY A 193 7.55 10.94 -26.50
N LEU A 194 6.61 10.99 -25.55
CA LEU A 194 6.67 11.95 -24.44
C LEU A 194 7.34 11.37 -23.20
N GLY A 195 7.77 10.11 -23.21
CA GLY A 195 8.46 9.48 -22.06
C GLY A 195 7.59 9.34 -20.83
N LEU A 196 6.28 9.12 -21.00
CA LEU A 196 5.43 8.60 -19.93
C LEU A 196 5.57 7.08 -19.86
N ARG A 197 5.39 6.49 -18.68
CA ARG A 197 5.36 5.03 -18.53
C ARG A 197 3.94 4.55 -18.76
N ASN A 198 3.78 3.47 -19.53
CA ASN A 198 2.51 2.77 -19.65
C ASN A 198 2.21 2.07 -18.31
N SER A 199 1.07 2.39 -17.68
CA SER A 199 0.73 1.89 -16.34
C SER A 199 0.64 0.36 -16.27
N THR A 200 0.23 -0.32 -17.34
CA THR A 200 0.18 -1.80 -17.41
C THR A 200 1.58 -2.41 -17.37
N ILE A 201 2.46 -1.94 -18.25
CA ILE A 201 3.85 -2.42 -18.32
C ILE A 201 4.59 -2.08 -17.02
N TRP A 202 4.34 -0.88 -16.48
CA TRP A 202 4.98 -0.41 -15.25
C TRP A 202 4.57 -1.23 -14.02
N ASN A 203 3.29 -1.58 -13.89
CA ASN A 203 2.80 -2.47 -12.85
C ASN A 203 3.48 -3.85 -12.94
N GLN A 204 3.52 -4.45 -14.13
CA GLN A 204 4.20 -5.74 -14.33
C GLN A 204 5.69 -5.68 -13.99
N ALA A 205 6.38 -4.62 -14.41
CA ALA A 205 7.81 -4.44 -14.12
C ALA A 205 8.09 -4.30 -12.62
N LEU A 206 7.26 -3.56 -11.89
CA LEU A 206 7.41 -3.39 -10.44
C LEU A 206 7.09 -4.67 -9.66
N LEU A 207 6.07 -5.42 -10.09
CA LEU A 207 5.78 -6.74 -9.52
C LEU A 207 6.93 -7.72 -9.79
N ALA A 208 7.47 -7.75 -11.01
CA ALA A 208 8.63 -8.58 -11.34
C ALA A 208 9.85 -8.21 -10.48
N LYS A 209 10.09 -6.92 -10.26
CA LYS A 209 11.13 -6.44 -9.33
C LYS A 209 10.88 -6.93 -7.90
N CYS A 210 9.63 -6.89 -7.42
CA CYS A 210 9.27 -7.38 -6.09
C CYS A 210 9.54 -8.89 -5.97
N PHE A 211 9.09 -9.69 -6.95
CA PHE A 211 9.39 -11.13 -6.99
C PHE A 211 10.88 -11.41 -7.05
N TRP A 212 11.64 -10.64 -7.81
CA TRP A 212 13.08 -10.78 -7.87
C TRP A 212 13.75 -10.51 -6.51
N ASN A 213 13.33 -9.47 -5.80
CA ASN A 213 13.87 -9.17 -4.48
C ASN A 213 13.62 -10.30 -3.48
N ILE A 214 12.41 -10.88 -3.50
CA ILE A 214 12.04 -12.04 -2.69
C ILE A 214 12.91 -13.25 -3.08
N ALA A 215 13.01 -13.57 -4.37
CA ALA A 215 13.79 -14.70 -4.85
C ALA A 215 15.30 -14.56 -4.56
N ALA A 216 15.81 -13.33 -4.58
CA ALA A 216 17.21 -13.03 -4.30
C ALA A 216 17.52 -12.90 -2.79
N ASN A 217 16.55 -13.16 -1.90
CA ASN A 217 16.66 -12.95 -0.45
C ASN A 217 17.24 -11.57 -0.10
N LYS A 218 16.96 -10.54 -0.90
CA LYS A 218 17.33 -9.18 -0.55
C LYS A 218 16.34 -8.75 0.51
N GLU A 219 16.76 -8.77 1.77
CA GLU A 219 16.05 -8.11 2.86
C GLU A 219 16.03 -6.61 2.56
N THR A 220 15.03 -6.17 1.79
CA THR A 220 14.73 -4.76 1.61
C THR A 220 13.97 -4.31 2.85
N LEU A 221 14.71 -3.77 3.81
CA LEU A 221 14.24 -3.01 4.98
C LEU A 221 13.33 -1.85 4.60
#